data_AF-A0A948DPU6-F1
#
_entry.id   AF-A0A948DPU6-F1
#
_cell.length_a   1.000
_cell.length_b   1.000
_cell.length_c   1.000
_cell.angle_alpha   90.00
_cell.angle_beta   90.00
_cell.angle_gamma   90.00
#
_symmetry.space_group_name_H-M   'P 1'
#
loop_
_entity.id
_entity.type
_entity.pdbx_description
1 polymer ?
#
loop_
_entity_poly.entity_id
_entity_poly.type
_entity_poly.pdbx_seq_one_letter_code
_entity_poly.pdbx_strand_id
1 'polypeptide(L)'
;KMISKMQGLKELIAGGITFCVMSRCCSNEPKRLLAASVGCAIPADQRSYGYISEHHAFGQTEKHAGDYAEDMAAAMLASTLGIDFNVDESWDEKKEIFKISGKIVRTRNVTQSTIVKNSGYTTVIAAAVFIF
;
A
#
# COMPACT_ATOMS: atom_id res chain seq x y z
N LYS A 1 2.23 -16.02 -1.47
CA LYS A 1 3.67 -15.76 -1.18
C LYS A 1 4.10 -14.47 -1.87
N MET A 2 4.92 -13.63 -1.22
CA MET A 2 5.47 -12.42 -1.84
C MET A 2 6.81 -12.72 -2.51
N ILE A 3 7.03 -12.18 -3.72
CA ILE A 3 8.28 -12.34 -4.49
C ILE A 3 8.87 -10.97 -4.82
N SER A 4 10.14 -10.94 -5.24
CA SER A 4 10.78 -9.69 -5.67
C SER A 4 10.20 -9.20 -7.00
N LYS A 5 10.25 -7.88 -7.25
CA LYS A 5 9.87 -7.28 -8.54
C LYS A 5 10.59 -7.95 -9.71
N MET A 6 11.89 -8.21 -9.56
CA MET A 6 12.70 -8.82 -10.62
C MET A 6 12.23 -10.23 -10.98
N GLN A 7 11.80 -11.02 -9.99
CA GLN A 7 11.23 -12.34 -10.23
C GLN A 7 9.83 -12.22 -10.84
N GLY A 8 8.95 -11.40 -10.27
CA GLY A 8 7.57 -11.25 -10.76
C GLY A 8 7.49 -10.74 -12.20
N LEU A 9 8.40 -9.87 -12.62
CA LEU A 9 8.46 -9.39 -14.00
C LEU A 9 8.76 -10.50 -15.02
N LYS A 10 9.43 -11.58 -14.62
CA LYS A 10 9.74 -12.70 -15.53
C LYS A 10 8.52 -13.57 -15.83
N GLU A 11 7.53 -13.54 -14.94
CA GLU A 11 6.30 -14.31 -15.06
C GLU A 11 5.19 -13.56 -15.82
N LEU A 12 5.40 -12.25 -16.08
CA LEU A 12 4.45 -11.43 -16.84
C LEU A 12 4.65 -11.61 -18.34
N ILE A 13 3.53 -11.77 -19.05
CA ILE A 13 3.47 -11.87 -20.50
C ILE A 13 2.94 -10.55 -21.06
N ALA A 14 3.61 -9.99 -22.06
CA ALA A 14 3.16 -8.78 -22.74
C ALA A 14 1.76 -8.97 -23.33
N GLY A 15 0.82 -8.06 -23.00
CA GLY A 15 -0.59 -8.15 -23.40
C GLY A 15 -1.45 -9.09 -22.54
N GLY A 16 -0.87 -9.74 -21.53
CA GLY A 16 -1.60 -10.59 -20.59
C GLY A 16 -2.51 -9.80 -19.64
N ILE A 17 -3.57 -10.45 -19.18
CA ILE A 17 -4.48 -9.91 -18.15
C ILE A 17 -3.98 -10.40 -16.79
N THR A 18 -3.67 -9.47 -15.89
CA THR A 18 -3.20 -9.77 -14.54
C THR A 18 -4.04 -9.03 -13.51
N PHE A 19 -4.32 -9.67 -12.38
CA PHE A 19 -4.97 -8.99 -11.27
C PHE A 19 -3.96 -8.10 -10.55
N CYS A 20 -4.41 -6.92 -10.13
CA CYS A 20 -3.62 -6.04 -9.28
C CYS A 20 -4.51 -5.15 -8.42
N VAL A 21 -3.96 -4.70 -7.30
CA VAL A 21 -4.44 -3.53 -6.56
C VAL A 21 -3.49 -2.38 -6.91
N MET A 22 -4.03 -1.24 -7.32
CA MET A 22 -3.24 -0.13 -7.84
C MET A 22 -3.74 1.21 -7.30
N SER A 23 -2.80 2.01 -6.84
CA SER A 23 -3.00 3.44 -6.58
C SER A 23 -2.40 4.25 -7.73
N ARG A 24 -3.12 5.28 -8.18
CA ARG A 24 -2.66 6.20 -9.21
C ARG A 24 -3.01 7.63 -8.79
N CYS A 25 -2.02 8.52 -8.86
CA CYS A 25 -2.23 9.96 -8.69
C CYS A 25 -1.62 10.70 -9.87
N CYS A 26 -2.28 11.74 -10.36
CA CYS A 26 -1.81 12.51 -11.49
C CYS A 26 -2.23 13.97 -11.41
N SER A 27 -1.40 14.86 -11.96
CA SER A 27 -1.69 16.29 -12.06
C SER A 27 -0.81 16.96 -13.10
N ASN A 28 -1.31 18.08 -13.63
CA ASN A 28 -0.57 19.06 -14.45
C ASN A 28 -0.37 20.39 -13.71
N GLU A 29 -0.72 20.47 -12.42
CA GLU A 29 -0.54 21.66 -11.61
C GLU A 29 0.94 21.78 -11.19
N PRO A 30 1.68 22.81 -11.66
CA PRO A 30 3.10 22.97 -11.33
C PRO A 30 3.35 22.96 -9.83
N LYS A 31 4.43 22.29 -9.40
CA LYS A 31 4.85 22.18 -8.00
C LYS A 31 3.91 21.37 -7.09
N ARG A 32 2.84 20.77 -7.62
CA ARG A 32 2.00 19.85 -6.84
C ARG A 32 2.81 18.62 -6.44
N LEU A 33 2.84 18.28 -5.16
CA LEU A 33 3.38 17.01 -4.68
C LEU A 33 2.31 15.92 -4.84
N LEU A 34 2.65 14.87 -5.57
CA LEU A 34 1.83 13.67 -5.78
C LEU A 34 2.38 12.51 -4.97
N ALA A 35 1.49 11.68 -4.46
CA ALA A 35 1.83 10.38 -3.88
C ALA A 35 0.80 9.32 -4.29
N ALA A 36 1.29 8.12 -4.61
CA ALA A 36 0.50 6.91 -4.76
C ALA A 36 1.17 5.78 -3.98
N SER A 37 0.40 5.07 -3.17
CA SER A 37 0.87 4.05 -2.25
C SER A 37 -0.03 2.83 -2.28
N VAL A 38 0.57 1.64 -2.09
CA VAL A 38 -0.14 0.39 -1.80
C VAL A 38 0.44 -0.22 -0.53
N GLY A 39 -0.42 -0.49 0.44
CA GLY A 39 -0.09 -1.17 1.70
C GLY A 39 -0.49 -2.64 1.66
N CYS A 40 0.20 -3.49 2.42
CA CYS A 40 -0.09 -4.91 2.55
C CYS A 40 0.14 -5.39 3.98
N ALA A 41 -0.84 -6.09 4.54
CA ALA A 41 -0.77 -6.76 5.83
C ALA A 41 -0.85 -8.28 5.64
N ILE A 42 0.10 -8.99 6.25
CA ILE A 42 0.24 -10.44 6.17
C ILE A 42 -0.10 -11.03 7.56
N PRO A 43 -1.11 -11.92 7.66
CA PRO A 43 -1.48 -12.54 8.92
C PRO A 43 -0.41 -13.52 9.41
N ALA A 44 -0.44 -13.84 10.70
CA ALA A 44 0.42 -14.87 11.26
C ALA A 44 0.06 -16.28 10.80
N ASP A 45 -1.24 -16.55 10.72
CA ASP A 45 -1.74 -17.78 10.15
C ASP A 45 -1.63 -17.76 8.62
N GLN A 46 -0.77 -18.62 8.07
CA GLN A 46 -0.56 -18.74 6.64
C GLN A 46 -1.75 -19.36 5.89
N ARG A 47 -2.74 -19.90 6.61
CA ARG A 47 -4.00 -20.41 6.03
C ARG A 47 -5.05 -19.30 5.88
N SER A 48 -4.82 -18.15 6.49
CA SER A 48 -5.71 -16.98 6.42
C SER A 48 -5.32 -16.03 5.28
N TYR A 49 -6.27 -15.21 4.85
CA TYR A 49 -6.00 -14.17 3.85
C TYR A 49 -5.32 -12.95 4.48
N GLY A 50 -4.52 -12.24 3.68
CA GLY A 50 -4.01 -10.92 4.03
C GLY A 50 -4.90 -9.80 3.51
N TYR A 51 -4.49 -8.57 3.79
CA TYR A 51 -5.20 -7.38 3.33
C TYR A 51 -4.27 -6.49 2.52
N ILE A 52 -4.81 -5.84 1.47
CA ILE A 52 -4.10 -4.86 0.65
C ILE A 52 -4.94 -3.60 0.64
N SER A 53 -4.30 -2.45 0.73
CA SER A 53 -4.92 -1.13 0.66
C SER A 53 -4.25 -0.28 -0.42
N GLU A 54 -4.99 0.64 -0.99
CA GLU A 54 -4.48 1.68 -1.87
C GLU A 54 -4.71 3.07 -1.26
N HIS A 55 -3.76 3.98 -1.49
CA HIS A 55 -3.89 5.38 -1.09
C HIS A 55 -3.24 6.30 -2.11
N HIS A 56 -3.92 7.38 -2.48
CA HIS A 56 -3.34 8.43 -3.31
C HIS A 56 -3.58 9.78 -2.63
N ALA A 57 -2.60 10.67 -2.74
CA ALA A 57 -2.66 11.94 -2.05
C ALA A 57 -1.92 13.06 -2.78
N PHE A 58 -2.35 14.28 -2.47
CA PHE A 58 -1.63 15.50 -2.80
C PHE A 58 -1.02 16.09 -1.53
N GLY A 59 0.20 16.63 -1.63
CA GLY A 59 0.85 17.30 -0.50
C GLY A 59 1.36 16.37 0.61
N GLN A 60 1.24 15.05 0.44
CA GLN A 60 1.84 14.06 1.35
C GLN A 60 3.22 13.63 0.86
N THR A 61 4.15 13.46 1.79
CA THR A 61 5.46 12.86 1.51
C THR A 61 5.31 11.38 1.19
N GLU A 62 6.33 10.80 0.54
CA GLU A 62 6.40 9.35 0.31
C GLU A 62 6.19 8.55 1.59
N LYS A 63 6.86 8.96 2.67
CA LYS A 63 6.76 8.31 3.97
C LYS A 63 5.33 8.36 4.53
N HIS A 64 4.71 9.54 4.57
CA HIS A 64 3.36 9.67 5.14
C HIS A 64 2.32 8.88 4.33
N ALA A 65 2.37 8.94 2.99
CA ALA A 65 1.46 8.17 2.15
C ALA A 65 1.71 6.66 2.24
N GLY A 66 2.96 6.25 2.41
CA GLY A 66 3.38 4.86 2.63
C GLY A 66 2.88 4.30 3.95
N ASP A 67 3.18 5.00 5.04
CA ASP A 67 2.76 4.64 6.40
C ASP A 67 1.23 4.56 6.45
N TYR A 68 0.51 5.57 5.95
CA TYR A 68 -0.96 5.57 5.93
C TYR A 68 -1.56 4.36 5.19
N ALA A 69 -1.04 4.00 4.01
CA ALA A 69 -1.52 2.82 3.30
C ALA A 69 -1.21 1.54 4.07
N GLU A 70 0.02 1.38 4.57
CA GLU A 70 0.42 0.22 5.36
C GLU A 70 -0.48 0.01 6.58
N ASP A 71 -0.75 1.11 7.28
CA ASP A 71 -1.53 1.16 8.50
C ASP A 71 -3.00 0.86 8.21
N MET A 72 -3.54 1.38 7.11
CA MET A 72 -4.87 1.02 6.61
C MET A 72 -4.99 -0.48 6.30
N ALA A 73 -3.99 -1.10 5.67
CA ALA A 73 -4.05 -2.54 5.40
C ALA A 73 -4.06 -3.36 6.71
N ALA A 74 -3.25 -2.95 7.69
CA ALA A 74 -3.20 -3.62 8.99
C ALA A 74 -4.50 -3.45 9.78
N ALA A 75 -5.05 -2.24 9.80
CA ALA A 75 -6.35 -1.90 10.37
C ALA A 75 -7.49 -2.75 9.80
N MET A 76 -7.55 -2.86 8.47
CA MET A 76 -8.57 -3.64 7.81
C MET A 76 -8.40 -5.15 8.04
N LEU A 77 -7.17 -5.66 8.10
CA LEU A 77 -6.93 -7.05 8.50
C LEU A 77 -7.38 -7.28 9.96
N ALA A 78 -7.07 -6.37 10.87
CA ALA A 78 -7.45 -6.45 12.27
C ALA A 78 -8.96 -6.50 12.48
N SER A 79 -9.73 -5.67 11.77
CA SER A 79 -11.19 -5.65 11.88
C SER A 79 -11.81 -6.99 11.46
N THR A 80 -11.25 -7.66 10.45
CA THR A 80 -11.69 -9.02 10.06
C THR A 80 -11.39 -10.09 11.12
N LEU A 81 -10.47 -9.82 12.04
CA LEU A 81 -10.08 -10.71 13.14
C LEU A 81 -10.81 -10.39 14.46
N GLY A 82 -11.87 -9.57 14.38
CA GLY A 82 -12.72 -9.19 15.51
C GLY A 82 -12.07 -8.19 16.47
N ILE A 83 -11.13 -7.39 15.99
CA ILE A 83 -10.53 -6.30 16.77
C ILE A 83 -11.09 -4.99 16.24
N ASP A 84 -11.93 -4.34 17.05
CA ASP A 84 -12.50 -3.03 16.69
C ASP A 84 -11.38 -2.01 16.54
N PHE A 85 -11.36 -1.38 15.37
CA PHE A 85 -10.30 -0.46 14.99
C PHE A 85 -10.89 0.84 14.44
N ASN A 86 -10.54 1.94 15.10
CA ASN A 86 -10.88 3.29 14.66
C ASN A 86 -9.68 3.91 13.94
N VAL A 87 -9.82 4.17 12.64
CA VAL A 87 -8.77 4.72 11.75
C VAL A 87 -8.39 6.16 12.11
N ASP A 88 -9.27 6.86 12.85
CA ASP A 88 -9.06 8.24 13.28
C ASP A 88 -8.33 8.36 14.63
N GLU A 89 -8.11 7.24 15.34
CA GLU A 89 -7.36 7.23 16.61
C GLU A 89 -5.86 6.98 16.37
N SER A 90 -5.01 7.69 17.13
CA SER A 90 -3.54 7.68 17.02
C SER A 90 -2.97 6.25 16.86
N TRP A 91 -2.54 5.93 15.65
CA TRP A 91 -2.12 4.59 15.24
C TRP A 91 -0.75 4.18 15.80
N ASP A 92 0.14 5.14 16.06
CA ASP A 92 1.50 4.86 16.55
C ASP A 92 1.51 4.06 17.85
N GLU A 93 0.54 4.30 18.74
CA GLU A 93 0.39 3.57 20.00
C GLU A 93 -0.19 2.16 19.80
N LYS A 94 -0.90 1.92 18.70
CA LYS A 94 -1.64 0.67 18.42
C LYS A 94 -0.92 -0.28 17.47
N LYS A 95 0.02 0.20 16.63
CA LYS A 95 0.87 -0.65 15.77
C LYS A 95 1.66 -1.65 16.60
N GLU A 96 2.14 -1.24 17.77
CA GLU A 96 2.80 -2.12 18.74
C GLU A 96 1.82 -3.14 19.34
N ILE A 97 0.59 -2.75 19.70
CA ILE A 97 -0.43 -3.67 20.24
C ILE A 97 -0.72 -4.82 19.27
N PHE A 98 -0.80 -4.56 17.97
CA PHE A 98 -1.06 -5.61 16.98
C PHE A 98 0.14 -6.54 16.76
N LYS A 99 1.36 -6.00 16.69
CA LYS A 99 2.57 -6.82 16.65
C LYS A 99 2.69 -7.69 17.90
N ILE A 100 2.34 -7.13 19.06
CA ILE A 100 2.34 -7.82 20.36
C ILE A 100 1.21 -8.86 20.44
N SER A 101 0.05 -8.62 19.81
CA SER A 101 -1.06 -9.60 19.76
C SER A 101 -0.74 -10.86 18.95
N GLY A 102 0.36 -10.86 18.21
CA GLY A 102 0.82 -12.01 17.41
C GLY A 102 -0.05 -12.36 16.21
N LYS A 103 -1.10 -11.57 15.91
CA LYS A 103 -2.04 -11.85 14.81
C LYS A 103 -1.55 -11.37 13.44
N ILE A 104 -0.71 -10.33 13.40
CA ILE A 104 -0.10 -9.80 12.17
C ILE A 104 1.40 -10.04 12.22
N VAL A 105 1.93 -10.78 11.24
CA VAL A 105 3.37 -11.08 11.17
C VAL A 105 4.14 -9.94 10.54
N ARG A 106 3.58 -9.31 9.51
CA ARG A 106 4.31 -8.31 8.75
C ARG A 106 3.38 -7.37 8.00
N THR A 107 3.73 -6.11 8.02
CA THR A 107 3.17 -5.05 7.18
C THR A 107 4.25 -4.52 6.24
N ARG A 108 3.87 -4.07 5.05
CA ARG A 108 4.76 -3.42 4.07
C ARG A 108 3.97 -2.45 3.20
N ASN A 109 4.65 -1.47 2.63
CA ASN A 109 4.13 -0.65 1.54
C ASN A 109 5.10 -0.52 0.36
N VAL A 110 4.56 -0.10 -0.78
CA VAL A 110 5.29 0.44 -1.92
C VAL A 110 4.67 1.78 -2.26
N THR A 111 5.47 2.84 -2.27
CA THR A 111 5.00 4.21 -2.52
C THR A 111 5.85 4.88 -3.58
N GLN A 112 5.20 5.66 -4.44
CA GLN A 112 5.87 6.56 -5.36
C GLN A 112 5.37 7.98 -5.11
N SER A 113 6.30 8.91 -4.88
CA SER A 113 6.01 10.34 -4.83
C SER A 113 6.78 11.13 -5.87
N THR A 114 6.26 12.30 -6.25
CA THR A 114 6.99 13.26 -7.09
C THR A 114 6.37 14.65 -7.05
N ILE A 115 7.16 15.67 -7.37
CA ILE A 115 6.67 17.04 -7.57
C ILE A 115 6.45 17.26 -9.07
N VAL A 116 5.25 17.72 -9.45
CA VAL A 116 4.90 18.04 -10.83
C VAL A 116 5.84 19.13 -11.38
N LYS A 117 6.45 18.86 -12.53
CA LYS A 117 7.33 19.80 -13.24
C LYS A 117 6.50 20.94 -13.87
N ASN A 118 7.16 22.06 -14.19
CA ASN A 118 6.50 23.25 -14.72
C ASN A 118 5.78 23.05 -16.07
N SER A 119 6.08 21.98 -16.79
CA SER A 119 5.41 21.63 -18.04
C SER A 119 5.14 20.12 -18.10
N GLY A 120 3.92 19.78 -18.52
CA GLY A 120 3.49 18.39 -18.76
C GLY A 120 2.50 17.83 -17.74
N TYR A 121 2.11 16.59 -17.98
CA TYR A 121 1.22 15.82 -17.12
C TYR A 121 2.06 14.78 -16.39
N THR A 122 2.04 14.80 -15.06
CA THR A 122 2.83 13.88 -14.24
C THR A 122 1.90 12.87 -13.58
N THR A 123 2.29 11.60 -13.61
CA THR A 123 1.55 10.49 -12.99
C THR A 123 2.51 9.69 -12.11
N VAL A 124 2.06 9.36 -10.90
CA VAL A 124 2.70 8.39 -10.00
C VAL A 124 1.78 7.19 -9.82
N ILE A 125 2.37 6.00 -9.73
CA ILE A 125 1.65 4.72 -9.62
C ILE A 125 2.36 3.86 -8.59
N ALA A 126 1.57 3.18 -7.75
CA ALA A 126 2.01 2.06 -6.92
C ALA A 126 1.06 0.89 -7.13
N ALA A 127 1.58 -0.35 -7.13
CA ALA A 127 0.77 -1.54 -7.40
C ALA A 127 1.26 -2.78 -6.66
N ALA A 128 0.31 -3.61 -6.22
CA ALA A 128 0.53 -5.01 -5.88
C ALA A 128 -0.02 -5.88 -7.01
N VAL A 129 0.84 -6.65 -7.67
CA VAL A 129 0.50 -7.47 -8.84
C VAL A 129 0.49 -8.94 -8.45
N PHE A 130 -0.59 -9.64 -8.78
CA PHE A 130 -0.72 -11.08 -8.56
C PHE A 130 -0.17 -11.84 -9.76
N ILE A 131 0.65 -12.84 -9.48
CA ILE A 131 1.34 -13.68 -10.47
C ILE A 131 0.90 -15.14 -10.23
N PHE A 132 0.75 -15.91 -11.30
CA PHE A 132 0.26 -17.30 -11.29
C PHE A 132 1.38 -18.30 -11.53
#